data_AF-A0AAD9SDT7-F1
#
_entry.id   AF-A0AAD9SDT7-F1
#
_cell.length_a   1.000
_cell.length_b   1.000
_cell.length_c   1.000
_cell.angle_alpha   90.00
_cell.angle_beta   90.00
_cell.angle_gamma   90.00
#
_symmetry.space_group_name_H-M   'P 1'
#
loop_
_entity.id
_entity.type
_entity.pdbx_description
1 polymer ?
#
loop_
_entity_poly.entity_id
_entity_poly.type
_entity_poly.pdbx_seq_one_letter_code
_entity_poly.pdbx_strand_id
1 'polypeptide(L)'
;MAQITSLLQQLDHITTLDPTLARRHMAQDLLGNFLSMQAQLEQWYAAAFDPRRPRFWISQGQEAQIPFPEPFSFQDSLTSLLFTYYWALQVLFVPCLGTLVHSIFSPVVDAYPQTFPDLPPHLTIDPDSYSPFKVREMAVNVCRALDNLLAGTTQPDTLAFPVKVVETFYAGVVNQTGDGALEMMWLGAFRERMASRGQEIAGVMMTRDWMDLAEW
;
A
#
# COMPACT_ATOMS: atom_id res chain seq x y z
N MET A 1 -7.57 -7.88 -4.82
CA MET A 1 -8.31 -7.07 -3.82
C MET A 1 -9.15 -7.91 -2.86
N ALA A 2 -10.09 -8.75 -3.32
CA ALA A 2 -10.96 -9.52 -2.41
C ALA A 2 -10.21 -10.37 -1.36
N GLN A 3 -9.11 -11.02 -1.75
CA GLN A 3 -8.29 -11.81 -0.82
C GLN A 3 -7.64 -10.93 0.27
N ILE A 4 -7.08 -9.78 -0.10
CA ILE A 4 -6.47 -8.82 0.86
C ILE A 4 -7.52 -8.32 1.84
N THR A 5 -8.71 -7.94 1.36
CA THR A 5 -9.80 -7.49 2.23
C THR A 5 -10.19 -8.56 3.23
N SER A 6 -10.25 -9.83 2.83
CA SER A 6 -10.53 -10.93 3.75
C SER A 6 -9.45 -11.13 4.81
N LEU A 7 -8.17 -11.00 4.43
CA LEU A 7 -7.04 -11.11 5.36
C LEU A 7 -7.05 -9.97 6.40
N LEU A 8 -7.34 -8.75 5.97
CA LEU A 8 -7.48 -7.59 6.86
C LEU A 8 -8.67 -7.74 7.81
N GLN A 9 -9.81 -8.22 7.32
CA GLN A 9 -10.97 -8.49 8.19
C GLN A 9 -10.68 -9.56 9.23
N GLN A 10 -9.92 -10.61 8.87
CA GLN A 10 -9.47 -11.64 9.81
C GLN A 10 -8.50 -11.06 10.84
N LEU A 11 -7.60 -10.16 10.43
CA LEU A 11 -6.69 -9.47 11.34
C LEU A 11 -7.49 -8.61 12.34
N ASP A 12 -8.41 -7.78 11.86
CA ASP A 12 -9.27 -6.95 12.69
C ASP A 12 -10.03 -7.81 13.70
N HIS A 13 -10.60 -8.93 13.25
CA HIS A 13 -11.27 -9.87 14.16
C HIS A 13 -10.33 -10.40 15.24
N ILE A 14 -9.15 -10.90 14.87
CA ILE A 14 -8.17 -11.47 15.81
C ILE A 14 -7.73 -10.44 16.86
N THR A 15 -7.53 -9.17 16.46
CA THR A 15 -7.09 -8.12 17.39
C THR A 15 -8.11 -7.79 18.48
N THR A 16 -9.40 -8.11 18.26
CA THR A 16 -10.45 -7.92 19.27
C THR A 16 -10.62 -9.10 20.22
N LEU A 17 -10.01 -10.25 19.93
CA LEU A 17 -10.13 -11.46 20.75
C LEU A 17 -9.19 -11.44 21.95
N ASP A 18 -9.65 -12.05 23.04
CA ASP A 18 -8.85 -12.27 24.23
C ASP A 18 -7.56 -13.06 23.91
N PRO A 19 -6.43 -12.74 24.57
CA PRO A 19 -5.14 -13.39 24.34
C PRO A 19 -5.15 -14.85 24.82
N THR A 20 -5.72 -15.72 24.02
CA THR A 20 -5.83 -17.16 24.25
C THR A 20 -4.89 -17.94 23.32
N LEU A 21 -4.63 -19.22 23.63
CA LEU A 21 -3.92 -20.12 22.71
C LEU A 21 -4.66 -20.26 21.37
N ALA A 22 -5.99 -20.26 21.39
CA ALA A 22 -6.81 -20.30 20.17
C ALA A 22 -6.55 -19.08 19.28
N ARG A 23 -6.57 -17.86 19.86
CA ARG A 23 -6.24 -16.63 19.12
C ARG A 23 -4.83 -16.69 18.54
N ARG A 24 -3.87 -17.22 19.29
CA ARG A 24 -2.48 -17.38 18.84
C ARG A 24 -2.38 -18.30 17.62
N HIS A 25 -3.06 -19.45 17.62
CA HIS A 25 -3.10 -20.34 16.46
C HIS A 25 -3.73 -19.66 15.24
N MET A 26 -4.86 -18.95 15.42
CA MET A 26 -5.46 -18.17 14.34
C MET A 26 -4.50 -17.11 13.78
N ALA A 27 -3.74 -16.44 14.64
CA ALA A 27 -2.74 -15.45 14.21
C ALA A 27 -1.57 -16.09 13.45
N GLN A 28 -1.13 -17.29 13.83
CA GLN A 28 -0.11 -18.06 13.10
C GLN A 28 -0.60 -18.47 11.70
N ASP A 29 -1.82 -18.98 11.60
CA ASP A 29 -2.44 -19.35 10.32
C ASP A 29 -2.57 -18.12 9.41
N LEU A 30 -3.03 -17.00 9.97
CA LEU A 30 -3.14 -15.74 9.23
C LEU A 30 -1.78 -15.21 8.78
N LEU A 31 -0.75 -15.30 9.62
CA LEU A 31 0.62 -14.94 9.25
C LEU A 31 1.11 -15.76 8.05
N GLY A 32 0.85 -17.07 8.01
CA GLY A 32 1.19 -17.91 6.87
C GLY A 32 0.53 -17.44 5.57
N ASN A 33 -0.74 -17.03 5.63
CA ASN A 33 -1.46 -16.50 4.46
C ASN A 33 -0.88 -15.15 3.98
N PHE A 34 -0.52 -14.25 4.89
CA PHE A 34 0.13 -12.99 4.55
C PHE A 34 1.49 -13.20 3.89
N LEU A 35 2.33 -14.07 4.46
CA LEU A 35 3.65 -14.39 3.90
C LEU A 35 3.55 -15.05 2.52
N SER A 36 2.59 -15.95 2.32
CA SER A 36 2.36 -16.56 1.01
C SER A 36 1.95 -15.53 -0.05
N MET A 37 1.04 -14.62 0.30
CA MET A 37 0.62 -13.56 -0.62
C MET A 37 1.78 -12.61 -0.94
N GLN A 38 2.58 -12.24 0.05
CA GLN A 38 3.74 -11.39 -0.14
C GLN A 38 4.77 -12.05 -1.07
N ALA A 39 5.06 -13.34 -0.89
CA ALA A 39 5.97 -14.08 -1.76
C ALA A 39 5.49 -14.08 -3.23
N GLN A 40 4.17 -14.19 -3.46
CA GLN A 40 3.60 -14.08 -4.81
C GLN A 40 3.78 -12.68 -5.41
N LEU A 41 3.57 -11.63 -4.61
CA LEU A 41 3.77 -10.24 -5.05
C LEU A 41 5.24 -9.95 -5.36
N GLU A 42 6.16 -10.44 -4.54
CA GLU A 42 7.60 -10.30 -4.76
C GLU A 42 8.05 -11.07 -6.00
N GLN A 43 7.56 -12.29 -6.21
CA GLN A 43 7.83 -13.07 -7.41
C GLN A 43 7.31 -12.37 -8.66
N TRP A 44 6.10 -11.80 -8.59
CA TRP A 44 5.55 -10.98 -9.66
C TRP A 44 6.43 -9.75 -9.94
N TYR A 45 6.84 -9.03 -8.90
CA TYR A 45 7.68 -7.85 -9.04
C TYR A 45 9.03 -8.18 -9.67
N ALA A 46 9.68 -9.26 -9.22
CA ALA A 46 10.94 -9.74 -9.78
C ALA A 46 10.81 -10.16 -11.26
N ALA A 47 9.65 -10.69 -11.67
CA ALA A 47 9.38 -11.03 -13.06
C ALA A 47 9.02 -9.81 -13.93
N ALA A 48 8.34 -8.82 -13.34
CA ALA A 48 7.91 -7.61 -14.03
C ALA A 48 9.05 -6.57 -14.18
N PHE A 49 9.93 -6.49 -13.19
CA PHE A 49 11.04 -5.57 -13.14
C PHE A 49 12.30 -6.16 -13.80
N ASP A 50 12.69 -5.61 -14.95
CA ASP A 50 13.98 -5.91 -15.59
C ASP A 50 14.93 -4.71 -15.39
N PRO A 51 16.03 -4.86 -14.61
CA PRO A 51 17.00 -3.80 -14.42
C PRO A 51 17.65 -3.31 -15.72
N ARG A 52 17.68 -4.15 -16.77
CA ARG A 52 18.25 -3.80 -18.08
C ARG A 52 17.30 -2.96 -18.93
N ARG A 53 16.02 -2.96 -18.58
CA ARG A 53 14.94 -2.25 -19.27
C ARG A 53 14.01 -1.62 -18.23
N PRO A 54 14.45 -0.55 -17.56
CA PRO A 54 13.67 0.08 -16.51
C PRO A 54 12.33 0.56 -17.08
N ARG A 55 11.23 0.13 -16.48
CA ARG A 55 9.88 0.54 -16.91
C ARG A 55 9.41 1.85 -16.28
N PHE A 56 10.24 2.43 -15.41
CA PHE A 56 10.04 3.74 -14.81
C PHE A 56 11.39 4.42 -14.57
N TRP A 57 11.38 5.75 -14.52
CA TRP A 57 12.57 6.57 -14.28
C TRP A 57 12.17 7.86 -13.58
N ILE A 58 13.15 8.52 -12.95
CA ILE A 58 12.93 9.85 -12.36
C ILE A 58 12.77 10.86 -13.49
N SER A 59 11.65 11.57 -13.49
CA SER A 59 11.34 12.62 -14.46
C SER A 59 11.97 13.94 -14.02
N GLN A 60 12.67 14.59 -14.95
CA GLN A 60 13.20 15.95 -14.76
C GLN A 60 12.07 16.97 -14.99
N GLY A 61 11.19 17.09 -13.99
CA GLY A 61 10.22 18.19 -13.84
C GLY A 61 8.90 18.08 -14.64
N GLN A 62 7.81 18.53 -14.02
CA GLN A 62 6.73 19.31 -14.65
C GLN A 62 5.78 19.95 -13.60
N GLU A 63 5.51 21.24 -13.81
CA GLU A 63 4.28 22.06 -13.60
C GLU A 63 3.29 21.82 -12.44
N ALA A 64 3.53 20.94 -11.47
CA ALA A 64 2.71 20.90 -10.27
C ALA A 64 3.00 22.15 -9.41
N GLN A 65 1.96 22.79 -8.85
CA GLN A 65 2.12 23.90 -7.89
C GLN A 65 3.02 23.51 -6.70
N ILE A 66 3.05 22.22 -6.33
CA ILE A 66 4.01 21.61 -5.39
C ILE A 66 4.28 20.16 -5.84
N PRO A 67 5.35 19.86 -6.60
CA PRO A 67 5.67 18.48 -7.01
C PRO A 67 6.29 17.69 -5.85
N PHE A 68 6.02 16.38 -5.79
CA PHE A 68 6.77 15.49 -4.90
C PHE A 68 8.23 15.39 -5.39
N PRO A 69 9.24 15.33 -4.51
CA PRO A 69 10.63 15.21 -4.94
C PRO A 69 10.89 13.96 -5.79
N GLU A 70 11.56 14.15 -6.93
CA GLU A 70 11.95 13.09 -7.88
C GLU A 70 10.75 12.27 -8.39
N PRO A 71 9.77 12.91 -9.06
CA PRO A 71 8.57 12.21 -9.53
C PRO A 71 8.93 11.14 -10.56
N PHE A 72 8.19 10.04 -10.58
CA PHE A 72 8.38 8.95 -11.52
C PHE A 72 7.61 9.18 -12.81
N SER A 73 8.27 8.91 -13.93
CA SER A 73 7.64 8.67 -15.22
C SER A 73 7.70 7.18 -15.54
N PHE A 74 6.72 6.69 -16.28
CA PHE A 74 6.56 5.27 -16.61
C PHE A 74 6.49 5.05 -18.11
N GLN A 75 6.80 3.82 -18.52
CA GLN A 75 6.66 3.40 -19.92
C GLN A 75 5.22 3.50 -20.43
N ASP A 76 4.25 3.17 -19.58
CA ASP A 76 2.82 3.16 -19.90
C ASP A 76 1.98 3.26 -18.61
N SER A 77 0.70 3.64 -18.74
CA SER A 77 -0.21 3.85 -17.62
C SER A 77 -0.48 2.57 -16.81
N LEU A 78 -0.52 1.40 -17.47
CA LEU A 78 -0.77 0.13 -16.78
C LEU A 78 0.42 -0.24 -15.89
N THR A 79 1.64 -0.11 -16.41
CA THR A 79 2.87 -0.26 -15.62
C THR A 79 2.85 0.69 -14.41
N SER A 80 2.55 1.97 -14.62
CA SER A 80 2.45 2.95 -13.53
C SER A 80 1.49 2.51 -12.43
N LEU A 81 0.32 2.00 -12.82
CA LEU A 81 -0.71 1.55 -11.88
C LEU A 81 -0.25 0.31 -11.11
N LEU A 82 0.29 -0.68 -11.81
CA LEU A 82 0.72 -1.95 -11.22
C LEU A 82 1.85 -1.74 -10.20
N PHE A 83 2.87 -0.96 -10.54
CA PHE A 83 3.98 -0.66 -9.63
C PHE A 83 3.49 0.14 -8.41
N THR A 84 2.62 1.13 -8.61
CA THR A 84 2.06 1.92 -7.50
C THR A 84 1.22 1.08 -6.55
N TYR A 85 0.39 0.18 -7.07
CA TYR A 85 -0.38 -0.75 -6.25
C TYR A 85 0.50 -1.73 -5.50
N TYR A 86 1.55 -2.24 -6.14
CA TYR A 86 2.53 -3.10 -5.49
C TYR A 86 3.18 -2.40 -4.29
N TRP A 87 3.71 -1.18 -4.47
CA TRP A 87 4.32 -0.43 -3.37
C TRP A 87 3.32 -0.09 -2.27
N ALA A 88 2.09 0.28 -2.63
CA ALA A 88 1.02 0.50 -1.64
C ALA A 88 0.72 -0.78 -0.83
N LEU A 89 0.65 -1.95 -1.48
CA LEU A 89 0.45 -3.21 -0.76
C LEU A 89 1.59 -3.52 0.21
N GLN A 90 2.84 -3.23 -0.17
CA GLN A 90 3.98 -3.39 0.74
C GLN A 90 3.87 -2.47 1.95
N VAL A 91 3.47 -1.20 1.75
CA VAL A 91 3.26 -0.24 2.85
C VAL A 91 2.17 -0.71 3.81
N LEU A 92 1.10 -1.32 3.27
CA LEU A 92 -0.02 -1.85 4.04
C LEU A 92 0.34 -3.11 4.83
N PHE A 93 1.15 -4.02 4.27
CA PHE A 93 1.41 -5.33 4.89
C PHE A 93 2.31 -5.26 6.10
N VAL A 94 3.30 -4.36 6.13
CA VAL A 94 4.26 -4.31 7.25
C VAL A 94 3.61 -4.07 8.62
N PRO A 95 2.72 -3.09 8.82
CA PRO A 95 2.06 -2.93 10.11
C PRO A 95 1.20 -4.17 10.47
N CYS A 96 0.55 -4.80 9.49
CA CYS A 96 -0.22 -6.03 9.71
C CYS A 96 0.66 -7.17 10.22
N LEU A 97 1.83 -7.38 9.64
CA LEU A 97 2.80 -8.38 10.09
C LEU A 97 3.28 -8.08 11.51
N GLY A 98 3.58 -6.81 11.82
CA GLY A 98 3.95 -6.39 13.17
C GLY A 98 2.86 -6.71 14.21
N THR A 99 1.60 -6.43 13.89
CA THR A 99 0.45 -6.76 14.76
C THR A 99 0.28 -8.26 14.95
N LEU A 100 0.48 -9.06 13.90
CA LEU A 100 0.40 -10.53 13.98
C LEU A 100 1.52 -11.11 14.84
N VAL A 101 2.76 -10.70 14.61
CA VAL A 101 3.91 -11.10 15.42
C VAL A 101 3.66 -10.76 16.88
N HIS A 102 3.22 -9.53 17.16
CA HIS A 102 2.90 -9.11 18.53
C HIS A 102 1.79 -9.99 19.13
N SER A 103 0.75 -10.32 18.37
CA SER A 103 -0.35 -11.17 18.82
C SER A 103 0.07 -12.60 19.11
N ILE A 104 1.02 -13.15 18.34
CA ILE A 104 1.56 -14.50 18.51
C ILE A 104 2.43 -14.59 19.77
N PHE A 105 3.34 -13.63 19.96
CA PHE A 105 4.29 -13.63 21.07
C PHE A 105 3.76 -13.03 22.38
N SER A 106 2.57 -12.43 22.36
CA SER A 106 1.92 -11.94 23.57
C SER A 106 1.65 -13.06 24.58
N PRO A 107 1.75 -12.79 25.89
CA PRO A 107 1.38 -13.75 26.93
C PRO A 107 -0.10 -14.12 26.81
N VAL A 108 -0.45 -15.36 27.13
CA VAL A 108 -1.82 -15.89 26.99
C VAL A 108 -2.47 -16.10 28.36
N VAL A 109 -3.78 -15.87 28.47
CA VAL A 109 -4.49 -15.97 29.75
C VAL A 109 -4.87 -17.40 30.13
N ASP A 110 -4.88 -18.32 29.17
CA ASP A 110 -5.42 -19.69 29.29
C ASP A 110 -4.33 -20.78 29.39
N ALA A 111 -3.04 -20.41 29.52
CA ALA A 111 -1.94 -21.35 29.70
C ALA A 111 -0.99 -20.92 30.82
N TYR A 112 -0.62 -21.87 31.68
CA TYR A 112 0.41 -21.70 32.70
C TYR A 112 1.30 -22.96 32.80
N PRO A 113 2.64 -22.82 32.79
CA PRO A 113 3.41 -21.58 32.71
C PRO A 113 3.27 -20.90 31.34
N GLN A 114 3.60 -19.61 31.28
CA GLN A 114 3.63 -18.86 30.02
C GLN A 114 4.69 -19.46 29.10
N THR A 115 4.27 -20.13 28.03
CA THR A 115 5.15 -20.66 27.00
C THR A 115 5.20 -19.69 25.83
N PHE A 116 6.39 -19.15 25.56
CA PHE A 116 6.67 -18.49 24.28
C PHE A 116 6.54 -19.54 23.17
N PRO A 117 5.79 -19.25 22.10
CA PRO A 117 5.63 -20.22 21.02
C PRO A 117 6.91 -20.30 20.18
N ASP A 118 7.30 -21.51 19.81
CA ASP A 118 8.25 -21.72 18.71
C ASP A 118 7.50 -21.52 17.39
N LEU A 119 7.99 -20.61 16.53
CA LEU A 119 7.43 -20.49 15.19
C LEU A 119 7.99 -21.57 14.26
N PRO A 120 7.13 -22.24 13.49
CA PRO A 120 7.56 -23.05 12.36
C PRO A 120 8.48 -22.26 11.42
N PRO A 121 9.45 -22.91 10.76
CA PRO A 121 10.46 -22.23 9.95
C PRO A 121 9.86 -21.43 8.79
N HIS A 122 8.70 -21.82 8.28
CA HIS A 122 7.99 -21.13 7.20
C HIS A 122 7.25 -19.84 7.66
N LEU A 123 7.12 -19.63 8.97
CA LEU A 123 6.58 -18.40 9.56
C LEU A 123 7.70 -17.48 10.07
N THR A 124 8.96 -17.83 9.84
CA THR A 124 10.10 -17.00 10.23
C THR A 124 10.10 -15.72 9.40
N ILE A 125 9.97 -14.59 10.07
CA ILE A 125 10.06 -13.27 9.45
C ILE A 125 11.48 -12.77 9.61
N ASP A 126 12.13 -12.41 8.52
CA ASP A 126 13.39 -11.65 8.56
C ASP A 126 13.11 -10.20 8.99
N PRO A 127 13.57 -9.75 10.17
CA PRO A 127 13.29 -8.40 10.66
C PRO A 127 13.81 -7.30 9.72
N ASP A 128 14.92 -7.56 9.02
CA ASP A 128 15.55 -6.59 8.12
C ASP A 128 14.72 -6.40 6.83
N SER A 129 13.88 -7.36 6.49
CA SER A 129 12.98 -7.30 5.34
C SER A 129 11.79 -6.35 5.56
N TYR A 130 11.48 -6.02 6.82
CA TYR A 130 10.33 -5.17 7.20
C TYR A 130 10.73 -3.93 8.00
N SER A 131 11.99 -3.49 7.86
CA SER A 131 12.46 -2.32 8.57
C SER A 131 11.62 -1.08 8.20
N PRO A 132 11.35 -0.16 9.17
CA PRO A 132 10.61 1.07 8.89
C PRO A 132 11.19 1.89 7.73
N PHE A 133 12.50 1.79 7.52
CA PHE A 133 13.20 2.40 6.39
C PHE A 133 12.70 1.87 5.03
N LYS A 134 12.63 0.55 4.86
CA LYS A 134 12.13 -0.06 3.61
C LYS A 134 10.68 0.29 3.35
N VAL A 135 9.84 0.32 4.40
CA VAL A 135 8.42 0.72 4.26
C VAL A 135 8.31 2.17 3.81
N ARG A 136 9.12 3.06 4.40
CA ARG A 136 9.15 4.47 4.00
C ARG A 136 9.59 4.63 2.55
N GLU A 137 10.57 3.85 2.10
CA GLU A 137 10.98 3.85 0.68
C GLU A 137 9.81 3.45 -0.24
N MET A 138 9.03 2.44 0.11
CA MET A 138 7.83 2.06 -0.65
C MET A 138 6.77 3.17 -0.64
N ALA A 139 6.54 3.83 0.49
CA ALA A 139 5.61 4.97 0.59
C ALA A 139 6.06 6.16 -0.28
N VAL A 140 7.36 6.45 -0.28
CA VAL A 140 7.99 7.46 -1.16
C VAL A 140 7.76 7.11 -2.63
N ASN A 141 7.95 5.85 -3.02
CA ASN A 141 7.74 5.40 -4.40
C ASN A 141 6.29 5.57 -4.86
N VAL A 142 5.31 5.31 -3.97
CA VAL A 142 3.91 5.62 -4.25
C VAL A 142 3.74 7.12 -4.50
N CYS A 143 4.19 7.98 -3.59
CA CYS A 143 4.07 9.44 -3.75
C CYS A 143 4.71 9.96 -5.05
N ARG A 144 5.88 9.43 -5.42
CA ARG A 144 6.56 9.77 -6.68
C ARG A 144 5.76 9.38 -7.93
N ALA A 145 4.97 8.31 -7.86
CA ALA A 145 4.22 7.80 -9.01
C ALA A 145 2.85 8.46 -9.20
N LEU A 146 2.25 8.96 -8.12
CA LEU A 146 0.87 9.45 -8.08
C LEU A 146 0.58 10.57 -9.10
N ASP A 147 1.51 11.50 -9.31
CA ASP A 147 1.33 12.59 -10.28
C ASP A 147 1.25 12.09 -11.73
N ASN A 148 2.12 11.14 -12.09
CA ASN A 148 2.10 10.53 -13.42
C ASN A 148 0.80 9.76 -13.66
N LEU A 149 0.35 9.02 -12.64
CA LEU A 149 -0.93 8.32 -12.68
C LEU A 149 -2.12 9.25 -12.84
N LEU A 150 -2.16 10.33 -12.07
CA LEU A 150 -3.26 11.30 -12.13
C LEU A 150 -3.34 11.96 -13.51
N ALA A 151 -2.20 12.28 -14.12
CA ALA A 151 -2.13 12.83 -15.46
C ALA A 151 -2.60 11.84 -16.54
N GLY A 152 -2.27 10.56 -16.38
CA GLY A 152 -2.53 9.51 -17.38
C GLY A 152 -3.84 8.73 -17.22
N THR A 153 -4.60 8.93 -16.14
CA THR A 153 -5.81 8.15 -15.85
C THR A 153 -7.11 8.84 -16.31
N THR A 154 -8.07 8.01 -16.74
CA THR A 154 -9.48 8.40 -16.94
C THR A 154 -10.36 8.01 -15.75
N GLN A 155 -9.81 7.30 -14.76
CA GLN A 155 -10.49 6.80 -13.58
C GLN A 155 -9.71 7.20 -12.32
N PRO A 156 -9.82 8.47 -11.86
CA PRO A 156 -9.05 8.98 -10.73
C PRO A 156 -9.38 8.28 -9.41
N ASP A 157 -10.55 7.65 -9.29
CA ASP A 157 -11.00 6.83 -8.17
C ASP A 157 -10.10 5.60 -7.93
N THR A 158 -9.45 5.07 -8.97
CA THR A 158 -8.44 4.01 -8.84
C THR A 158 -7.25 4.42 -7.97
N LEU A 159 -7.01 5.71 -7.78
CA LEU A 159 -5.93 6.22 -6.94
C LEU A 159 -6.32 6.32 -5.46
N ALA A 160 -7.59 6.11 -5.11
CA ALA A 160 -8.06 6.23 -3.73
C ALA A 160 -7.37 5.24 -2.78
N PHE A 161 -7.18 3.99 -3.23
CA PHE A 161 -6.48 2.97 -2.44
C PHE A 161 -5.01 3.34 -2.14
N PRO A 162 -4.14 3.57 -3.14
CA PRO A 162 -2.74 3.89 -2.86
C PRO A 162 -2.58 5.18 -2.06
N VAL A 163 -3.38 6.22 -2.33
CA VAL A 163 -3.40 7.47 -1.54
C VAL A 163 -3.74 7.19 -0.08
N LYS A 164 -4.82 6.46 0.18
CA LYS A 164 -5.26 6.19 1.56
C LYS A 164 -4.23 5.40 2.35
N VAL A 165 -3.54 4.47 1.70
CA VAL A 165 -2.49 3.67 2.35
C VAL A 165 -1.33 4.56 2.79
N VAL A 166 -0.79 5.41 1.90
CA VAL A 166 0.33 6.28 2.27
C VAL A 166 -0.07 7.39 3.23
N GLU A 167 -1.29 7.93 3.15
CA GLU A 167 -1.82 8.86 4.15
C GLU A 167 -1.85 8.23 5.54
N THR A 168 -2.32 6.98 5.63
CA THR A 168 -2.39 6.27 6.91
C THR A 168 -0.99 5.98 7.46
N PHE A 169 -0.05 5.61 6.59
CA PHE A 169 1.35 5.42 6.95
C PHE A 169 1.98 6.70 7.48
N TYR A 170 1.95 7.80 6.72
CA TYR A 170 2.57 9.06 7.14
C TYR A 170 1.88 9.69 8.34
N ALA A 171 0.56 9.54 8.50
CA ALA A 171 -0.12 9.93 9.74
C ALA A 171 0.44 9.16 10.96
N GLY A 172 0.71 7.86 10.80
CA GLY A 172 1.38 7.05 11.81
C GLY A 172 2.79 7.55 12.13
N VAL A 173 3.59 7.88 11.11
CA VAL A 173 4.96 8.42 11.28
C VAL A 173 4.92 9.78 12.01
N VAL A 174 4.06 10.70 11.58
CA VAL A 174 3.89 12.02 12.21
C VAL A 174 3.53 11.86 13.69
N ASN A 175 2.62 10.95 14.02
CA ASN A 175 2.21 10.71 15.40
C ASN A 175 3.33 10.13 16.28
N GLN A 176 4.26 9.36 15.70
CA GLN A 176 5.34 8.70 16.44
C GLN A 176 6.60 9.55 16.57
N THR A 177 6.98 10.27 15.52
CA THR A 177 8.29 10.97 15.44
C THR A 177 8.17 12.44 15.08
N GLY A 178 7.00 12.92 14.64
CA GLY A 178 6.81 14.26 14.07
C GLY A 178 7.38 14.43 12.65
N ASP A 179 8.01 13.40 12.09
CA ASP A 179 8.50 13.34 10.72
C ASP A 179 7.34 13.00 9.75
N GLY A 180 7.45 13.35 8.46
CA GLY A 180 6.42 13.05 7.46
C GLY A 180 5.36 14.14 7.24
N ALA A 181 5.49 15.29 7.92
CA ALA A 181 4.51 16.37 7.83
C ALA A 181 4.43 17.01 6.43
N LEU A 182 5.57 17.09 5.71
CA LEU A 182 5.62 17.60 4.34
C LEU A 182 4.90 16.65 3.38
N GLU A 183 5.10 15.34 3.54
CA GLU A 183 4.43 14.32 2.74
C GLU A 183 2.92 14.32 2.99
N MET A 184 2.48 14.51 4.24
CA MET A 184 1.05 14.69 4.55
C MET A 184 0.45 15.95 3.91
N MET A 185 1.16 17.09 3.96
CA MET A 185 0.72 18.32 3.30
C MET A 185 0.60 18.12 1.77
N TRP A 186 1.58 17.46 1.18
CA TRP A 186 1.59 17.15 -0.25
C TRP A 186 0.43 16.21 -0.63
N LEU A 187 0.16 15.17 0.16
CA LEU A 187 -0.97 14.25 -0.05
C LEU A 187 -2.32 14.98 0.02
N GLY A 188 -2.45 15.98 0.91
CA GLY A 188 -3.60 16.87 0.97
C GLY A 188 -3.83 17.61 -0.35
N ALA A 189 -2.79 18.27 -0.87
CA ALA A 189 -2.86 18.96 -2.16
C ALA A 189 -3.08 17.99 -3.35
N PHE A 190 -2.52 16.78 -3.29
CA PHE A 190 -2.77 15.74 -4.29
C PHE A 190 -4.25 15.34 -4.33
N ARG A 191 -4.90 15.15 -3.18
CA ARG A 191 -6.32 14.81 -3.12
C ARG A 191 -7.23 15.87 -3.72
N GLU A 192 -6.90 17.14 -3.53
CA GLU A 192 -7.63 18.24 -4.18
C GLU A 192 -7.51 18.17 -5.71
N ARG A 193 -6.30 17.90 -6.22
CA ARG A 193 -6.09 17.69 -7.66
C ARG A 193 -6.82 16.45 -8.19
N MET A 194 -6.82 15.35 -7.43
CA MET A 194 -7.58 14.14 -7.77
C MET A 194 -9.08 14.41 -7.86
N ALA A 195 -9.64 15.16 -6.90
CA ALA A 195 -11.05 15.55 -6.91
C ALA A 195 -11.39 16.48 -8.09
N SER A 196 -10.55 17.49 -8.34
CA SER A 196 -10.70 18.39 -9.49
C SER A 196 -10.68 17.63 -10.82
N ARG A 197 -9.73 16.70 -11.00
CA ARG A 197 -9.66 15.84 -12.18
C ARG A 197 -10.90 14.96 -12.35
N GLY A 198 -11.44 14.42 -11.26
CA GLY A 198 -12.70 13.67 -11.29
C GLY A 198 -13.88 14.52 -11.76
N GLN A 199 -13.97 15.76 -11.30
CA GLN A 199 -15.01 16.70 -11.73
C GLN A 199 -14.86 17.10 -13.19
N GLU A 200 -13.63 17.33 -13.67
CA GLU A 200 -13.34 17.63 -15.08
C GLU A 200 -13.80 16.49 -16.00
N ILE A 201 -13.44 15.24 -15.68
CA ILE A 201 -13.82 14.06 -16.47
C ILE A 201 -15.34 13.86 -16.46
N ALA A 202 -15.98 14.00 -15.30
CA ALA A 202 -17.44 13.91 -15.20
C ALA A 202 -18.14 15.01 -16.01
N GLY A 203 -17.61 16.24 -15.99
CA GLY A 203 -18.10 17.35 -16.79
C GLY A 203 -18.05 17.05 -18.29
N VAL A 204 -16.92 16.54 -18.79
CA VAL A 204 -16.78 16.16 -20.22
C VAL A 204 -17.80 15.07 -20.61
N MET A 205 -18.03 14.09 -19.75
CA MET A 205 -19.01 13.02 -20.00
C MET A 205 -20.45 13.53 -20.05
N MET A 206 -20.81 14.47 -19.17
CA MET A 206 -22.17 15.03 -19.11
C MET A 206 -22.47 16.02 -20.25
N THR A 207 -21.43 16.57 -20.88
CA THR A 207 -21.57 17.56 -21.96
C THR A 207 -21.68 16.92 -23.35
N ARG A 208 -21.33 15.63 -23.48
CA ARG A 208 -21.44 14.87 -24.74
C ARG A 208 -22.74 14.08 -24.75
N ASP A 209 -23.54 14.24 -25.81
CA ASP A 209 -24.75 13.46 -25.99
C ASP A 209 -24.38 12.01 -26.36
N TRP A 210 -25.16 11.02 -25.93
CA TRP A 210 -24.84 9.60 -26.14
C TRP A 210 -24.75 9.24 -27.63
N MET A 211 -25.42 10.02 -28.49
CA MET A 211 -25.35 9.87 -29.95
C MET A 211 -23.98 10.29 -30.53
N ASP A 212 -23.30 11.28 -29.95
CA ASP A 212 -21.98 11.73 -30.43
C ASP A 212 -20.85 10.76 -30.06
N LEU A 213 -21.06 9.93 -29.04
CA LEU A 213 -20.11 8.88 -28.62
C LEU A 213 -20.24 7.60 -29.47
N ALA A 214 -21.37 7.38 -30.14
CA ALA A 214 -21.60 6.20 -30.97
C ALA A 214 -21.06 6.34 -32.41
N GLU A 215 -20.69 7.55 -32.84
CA GLU A 215 -20.09 7.83 -34.15
C GLU A 215 -18.54 7.79 -34.15
N TRP A 216 -17.93 7.37 -33.04
CA TRP A 216 -16.46 7.21 -32.89
C TRP A 216 -16.03 5.74 -32.86
#